data_AF-A0A662IUI2-F1
#
_entry.id   AF-A0A662IUI2-F1
#
_cell.length_a   1.000
_cell.length_b   1.000
_cell.length_c   1.000
_cell.angle_alpha   90.00
_cell.angle_beta   90.00
_cell.angle_gamma   90.00
#
_symmetry.space_group_name_H-M   'P 1'
#
loop_
_entity.id
_entity.type
_entity.pdbx_description
1 polymer ?
#
loop_
_entity_poly.entity_id
_entity_poly.type
_entity_poly.pdbx_seq_one_letter_code
_entity_poly.pdbx_strand_id
1 'polypeptide(L)'
;MMPLNSAQLREAMELRAKGLNYAEIAKRLGVPKTTIYYALNPDRRRAHAARWRAKVRGAEAPVEARRYRRLTEEDIKAILELSQRGETISSVAKRLGRSTSLVYYVLRKYKA
;
A
#
# COMPACT_ATOMS: atom_id res chain seq x y z
N MET A 1 -11.60 -15.24 6.16
CA MET A 1 -12.77 -14.71 6.90
C MET A 1 -13.97 -15.57 6.55
N MET A 2 -14.57 -16.24 7.54
CA MET A 2 -15.72 -17.14 7.31
C MET A 2 -17.02 -16.32 7.15
N PRO A 3 -17.86 -16.61 6.16
CA PRO A 3 -19.18 -16.00 6.03
C PRO A 3 -20.11 -16.45 7.16
N LEU A 4 -21.08 -15.63 7.52
CA LEU A 4 -22.18 -16.06 8.39
C LEU A 4 -23.00 -17.12 7.65
N ASN A 5 -23.46 -18.14 8.38
CA ASN A 5 -24.49 -19.03 7.85
C ASN A 5 -25.85 -18.29 7.78
N SER A 6 -26.83 -18.90 7.11
CA SER A 6 -28.15 -18.30 6.88
C SER A 6 -28.91 -17.99 8.17
N ALA A 7 -28.76 -18.80 9.23
CA ALA A 7 -29.38 -18.54 10.53
C ALA A 7 -28.72 -17.36 11.26
N GLN A 8 -27.39 -17.34 11.34
CA GLN A 8 -26.61 -16.25 11.93
C GLN A 8 -26.82 -14.92 11.21
N LEU A 9 -27.01 -14.94 9.89
CA LEU A 9 -27.30 -13.72 9.13
C LEU A 9 -28.66 -13.14 9.50
N ARG A 10 -29.70 -13.98 9.57
CA ARG A 10 -31.04 -13.55 10.01
C ARG A 10 -31.01 -12.97 11.42
N GLU A 11 -30.39 -13.68 12.35
CA GLU A 11 -30.26 -13.22 13.74
C GLU A 11 -29.47 -11.90 13.83
N ALA A 12 -28.38 -11.75 13.07
CA ALA A 12 -27.62 -10.50 13.00
C ALA A 12 -28.46 -9.32 12.46
N MET A 13 -29.34 -9.56 11.47
CA MET A 13 -30.24 -8.54 10.94
C MET A 13 -31.28 -8.11 11.97
N GLU A 14 -31.88 -9.06 12.69
CA GLU A 14 -32.85 -8.76 13.75
C GLU A 14 -32.22 -7.99 14.91
N LEU A 15 -31.05 -8.43 15.39
CA LEU A 15 -30.34 -7.73 16.46
C LEU A 15 -29.95 -6.30 16.02
N ARG A 16 -29.60 -6.13 14.74
CA ARG A 16 -29.31 -4.79 14.20
C ARG A 16 -30.55 -3.92 14.14
N ALA A 17 -31.70 -4.47 13.74
CA ALA A 17 -32.98 -3.76 13.75
C ALA A 17 -33.41 -3.36 15.18
N LYS A 18 -33.07 -4.17 16.19
CA LYS A 18 -33.24 -3.87 17.62
C LYS A 18 -32.26 -2.80 18.15
N GLY A 19 -31.39 -2.26 17.30
CA GLY A 19 -30.48 -1.16 17.65
C GLY A 19 -29.11 -1.59 18.17
N LEU A 20 -28.83 -2.90 18.27
CA LEU A 20 -27.52 -3.35 18.75
C LEU A 20 -26.41 -2.93 17.78
N ASN A 21 -25.26 -2.60 18.34
CA ASN A 21 -24.06 -2.28 17.59
C ASN A 21 -23.34 -3.55 17.12
N TYR A 22 -22.45 -3.42 16.12
CA TYR A 22 -21.77 -4.57 15.53
C TYR A 22 -20.89 -5.35 16.51
N ALA A 23 -20.37 -4.72 17.57
CA ALA A 23 -19.55 -5.40 18.57
C ALA A 23 -20.41 -6.27 19.51
N GLU A 24 -21.59 -5.79 19.89
CA GLU A 24 -22.55 -6.56 20.69
C GLU A 24 -23.07 -7.77 19.94
N ILE A 25 -23.44 -7.58 18.66
CA ILE A 25 -23.88 -8.67 17.78
C ILE A 25 -22.76 -9.71 17.62
N ALA A 26 -21.53 -9.25 17.40
CA ALA A 26 -20.36 -10.11 17.27
C ALA A 26 -20.11 -10.96 18.52
N LYS A 27 -20.17 -10.34 19.71
CA LYS A 27 -20.03 -11.03 20.99
C LYS A 27 -21.15 -12.06 21.19
N ARG A 28 -22.38 -11.73 20.82
CA ARG A 28 -23.54 -12.62 20.96
C ARG A 28 -23.49 -13.83 20.03
N LEU A 29 -23.07 -13.62 18.78
CA LEU A 29 -23.01 -14.68 17.77
C LEU A 29 -21.68 -15.45 17.76
N GLY A 30 -20.71 -15.06 18.59
CA GLY A 30 -19.40 -15.72 18.66
C GLY A 30 -18.56 -15.56 17.39
N VAL A 31 -18.73 -14.45 16.66
CA VAL A 31 -18.05 -14.19 15.39
C VAL A 31 -17.30 -12.87 15.40
N PRO A 32 -16.27 -12.68 14.57
CA PRO A 32 -15.57 -11.40 14.47
C PRO A 32 -16.50 -10.23 14.10
N LYS A 33 -16.28 -9.06 14.71
CA LYS A 33 -17.01 -7.81 14.41
C LYS A 33 -17.00 -7.45 12.94
N THR A 34 -15.87 -7.66 12.26
CA THR A 34 -15.72 -7.43 10.82
C THR A 34 -16.66 -8.34 10.00
N THR A 35 -16.97 -9.54 10.48
CA THR A 35 -17.92 -10.47 9.88
C THR A 35 -19.33 -9.94 9.93
N ILE A 36 -19.77 -9.45 11.07
CA ILE A 36 -21.07 -8.78 11.18
C ILE A 36 -21.12 -7.55 10.27
N TYR A 37 -20.10 -6.70 10.32
CA TYR A 37 -20.06 -5.47 9.54
C TYR A 37 -20.21 -5.73 8.04
N TYR A 38 -19.44 -6.64 7.46
CA TYR A 38 -19.50 -6.92 6.03
C TYR A 38 -20.71 -7.76 5.61
N ALA A 39 -21.23 -8.62 6.50
CA ALA A 39 -22.45 -9.38 6.23
C ALA A 39 -23.68 -8.46 6.14
N LEU A 40 -23.78 -7.47 7.04
CA LEU A 40 -24.87 -6.50 7.07
C LEU A 40 -24.68 -5.32 6.11
N ASN A 41 -23.48 -5.16 5.52
CA ASN A 41 -23.18 -4.10 4.56
C ASN A 41 -22.49 -4.66 3.29
N PRO A 42 -23.23 -5.36 2.42
CA PRO A 42 -22.65 -6.02 1.25
C PRO A 42 -21.96 -5.05 0.29
N ASP A 43 -22.46 -3.82 0.16
CA ASP A 43 -21.85 -2.78 -0.69
C ASP A 43 -20.48 -2.36 -0.20
N ARG A 44 -20.31 -2.23 1.12
CA ARG A 44 -19.02 -1.94 1.74
C ARG A 44 -18.04 -3.08 1.51
N ARG A 45 -18.51 -4.33 1.53
CA ARG A 45 -17.70 -5.51 1.21
C ARG A 45 -17.27 -5.51 -0.27
N ARG A 46 -18.18 -5.22 -1.19
CA ARG A 46 -17.88 -5.10 -2.64
C ARG A 46 -16.86 -3.99 -2.90
N ALA A 47 -17.05 -2.82 -2.30
CA ALA A 47 -16.12 -1.70 -2.42
C ALA A 47 -14.73 -2.02 -1.83
N HIS A 48 -14.68 -2.67 -0.67
CA HIS A 48 -13.41 -3.13 -0.09
C HIS A 48 -12.68 -4.12 -1.00
N ALA A 49 -13.40 -5.10 -1.56
CA ALA A 49 -12.82 -6.05 -2.51
C ALA A 49 -12.34 -5.37 -3.81
N ALA A 50 -13.10 -4.40 -4.33
CA ALA A 50 -12.70 -3.61 -5.50
C ALA A 50 -11.41 -2.81 -5.24
N ARG A 51 -11.32 -2.14 -4.08
CA ARG A 51 -10.09 -1.43 -3.65
C ARG A 51 -8.91 -2.38 -3.50
N TRP A 52 -9.12 -3.55 -2.90
CA TRP A 52 -8.06 -4.55 -2.77
C TRP A 52 -7.61 -5.06 -4.14
N ARG A 53 -8.53 -5.39 -5.05
CA ARG A 53 -8.20 -5.77 -6.44
C ARG A 53 -7.49 -4.67 -7.19
N ALA A 54 -7.93 -3.41 -7.05
CA ALA A 54 -7.26 -2.26 -7.64
C ALA A 54 -5.87 -2.02 -7.03
N LYS A 55 -5.68 -2.28 -5.73
CA LYS A 55 -4.37 -2.24 -5.08
C LYS A 55 -3.47 -3.38 -5.54
N VAL A 56 -4.00 -4.58 -5.77
CA VAL A 56 -3.24 -5.73 -6.28
C VAL A 56 -2.87 -5.52 -7.75
N ARG A 57 -3.81 -5.06 -8.58
CA ARG A 57 -3.53 -4.64 -9.96
C ARG A 57 -2.58 -3.42 -10.00
N GLY A 58 -2.77 -2.45 -9.12
CA GLY A 58 -1.86 -1.31 -8.93
C GLY A 58 -0.57 -1.67 -8.15
N ALA A 59 -0.44 -2.89 -7.64
CA ALA A 59 0.81 -3.44 -7.14
C ALA A 59 1.67 -3.99 -8.29
N GLU A 60 1.09 -4.13 -9.50
CA GLU A 60 1.79 -4.05 -10.77
C GLU A 60 2.05 -2.59 -11.19
N ALA A 61 2.12 -1.63 -10.25
CA ALA A 61 3.08 -0.54 -10.46
C ALA A 61 4.40 -1.24 -10.80
N PRO A 62 4.92 -1.08 -12.03
CA PRO A 62 5.81 -2.07 -12.60
C PRO A 62 6.98 -2.23 -11.64
N VAL A 63 7.42 -3.46 -11.43
CA VAL A 63 8.62 -3.75 -10.63
C VAL A 63 9.75 -2.79 -11.01
N GLU A 64 9.79 -2.34 -12.27
CA GLU A 64 10.59 -1.23 -12.77
C GLU A 64 10.46 0.09 -11.99
N ALA A 65 9.26 0.62 -11.73
CA ALA A 65 9.07 1.85 -10.96
C ALA A 65 9.59 1.72 -9.51
N ARG A 66 9.60 0.51 -8.95
CA ARG A 66 10.28 0.22 -7.66
C ARG A 66 11.79 0.03 -7.83
N ARG A 67 12.25 -0.52 -8.96
CA ARG A 67 13.67 -0.68 -9.31
C ARG A 67 14.37 0.67 -9.46
N TYR A 68 13.74 1.65 -10.12
CA TYR A 68 14.19 3.05 -10.17
C TYR A 68 14.19 3.77 -8.81
N ARG A 69 13.68 3.14 -7.73
CA ARG A 69 13.88 3.65 -6.36
C ARG A 69 15.07 3.02 -5.65
N ARG A 70 15.57 1.87 -6.12
CA ARG A 70 16.81 1.28 -5.60
C ARG A 70 17.98 1.96 -6.28
N LEU A 71 19.02 2.22 -5.50
CA LEU A 71 20.31 2.71 -5.98
C LEU A 71 21.06 1.51 -6.56
N THR A 72 21.33 1.51 -7.87
CA THR A 72 22.13 0.47 -8.52
C THR A 72 23.60 0.86 -8.62
N GLU A 73 24.46 -0.09 -8.99
CA GLU A 73 25.88 0.19 -9.23
C GLU A 73 26.07 1.14 -10.43
N GLU A 74 25.23 1.01 -11.46
CA GLU A 74 25.22 1.93 -12.61
C GLU A 74 24.83 3.35 -12.21
N ASP A 75 23.86 3.52 -11.30
CA ASP A 75 23.50 4.84 -10.75
C ASP A 75 24.69 5.46 -10.01
N ILE A 76 25.40 4.68 -9.19
CA ILE A 76 26.58 5.15 -8.45
C ILE A 76 27.66 5.60 -9.43
N LYS A 77 27.98 4.78 -10.43
CA LYS A 77 28.98 5.10 -11.46
C LYS A 77 28.62 6.37 -12.23
N ALA A 78 27.38 6.49 -12.70
CA ALA A 78 26.90 7.67 -13.42
C ALA A 78 26.98 8.94 -12.58
N ILE A 79 26.61 8.88 -11.30
CA ILE A 79 26.71 10.03 -10.39
C ILE A 79 28.16 10.47 -10.18
N LEU A 80 29.08 9.50 -9.97
CA LEU A 80 30.51 9.79 -9.78
C LEU A 80 31.15 10.39 -11.03
N GLU A 81 30.90 9.82 -12.22
CA GLU A 81 31.45 10.32 -13.48
C GLU A 81 30.97 11.75 -13.79
N LEU A 82 29.67 12.03 -13.64
CA LEU A 82 29.14 13.37 -13.88
C LEU A 82 29.70 14.38 -12.87
N SER A 83 29.89 13.98 -11.61
CA SER A 83 30.53 14.85 -10.62
C SER A 83 32.02 15.10 -10.89
N GLN A 84 32.76 14.11 -11.43
CA GLN A 84 34.15 14.30 -11.85
C GLN A 84 34.27 15.27 -13.02
N ARG A 85 33.28 15.32 -13.91
CA ARG A 85 33.18 16.32 -14.99
C ARG A 85 32.80 17.73 -14.50
N GLY A 86 32.62 17.91 -13.19
CA GLY A 86 32.27 19.20 -12.59
C GLY A 86 30.78 19.53 -12.61
N GLU A 87 29.89 18.58 -12.95
CA GLU A 87 28.45 18.84 -12.89
C GLU A 87 27.98 19.03 -11.44
N THR A 88 27.05 19.97 -11.24
CA THR A 88 26.45 20.24 -9.93
C THR A 88 25.48 19.13 -9.53
N ILE A 89 25.29 18.93 -8.22
CA ILE A 89 24.36 17.93 -7.66
C ILE A 89 22.96 18.05 -8.28
N SER A 90 22.46 19.28 -8.45
CA SER A 90 21.14 19.55 -9.04
C SER A 90 21.09 19.19 -10.53
N SER A 91 22.16 19.43 -11.29
CA SER A 91 22.26 19.03 -12.70
C SER A 91 22.23 17.52 -12.84
N VAL A 92 23.05 16.82 -12.04
CA VAL A 92 23.13 15.35 -12.01
C VAL A 92 21.77 14.74 -11.66
N ALA A 93 21.11 15.27 -10.62
CA ALA A 93 19.78 14.82 -10.20
C ALA A 93 18.75 14.94 -11.32
N LYS A 94 18.68 16.11 -11.98
CA LYS A 94 17.77 16.36 -13.09
C LYS A 94 18.04 15.43 -14.29
N ARG A 95 19.32 15.23 -14.61
CA ARG A 95 19.76 14.40 -15.74
C ARG A 95 19.45 12.92 -15.55
N LEU A 96 19.63 12.40 -14.33
CA LEU A 96 19.42 10.99 -14.01
C LEU A 96 17.99 10.67 -13.52
N GLY A 97 17.11 11.67 -13.41
CA GLY A 97 15.77 11.50 -12.86
C GLY A 97 15.78 11.05 -11.39
N ARG A 98 16.79 11.47 -10.62
CA ARG A 98 16.99 11.08 -9.22
C ARG A 98 16.84 12.28 -8.29
N SER A 99 16.63 12.02 -7.00
CA SER A 99 16.57 13.09 -6.00
C SER A 99 17.97 13.66 -5.72
N THR A 100 18.03 14.97 -5.44
CA THR A 100 19.27 15.64 -5.02
C THR A 100 19.87 15.00 -3.77
N SER A 101 19.02 14.54 -2.83
CA SER A 101 19.45 13.83 -1.62
C SER A 101 20.16 12.50 -1.93
N LEU A 102 19.71 11.76 -2.94
CA LEU A 102 20.35 10.50 -3.35
C LEU A 102 21.72 10.78 -3.97
N VAL A 103 21.81 11.79 -4.84
CA VAL A 103 23.08 12.22 -5.44
C VAL A 103 24.06 12.65 -4.35
N TYR A 104 23.62 13.49 -3.40
CA TYR A 104 24.44 13.90 -2.25
C TYR A 104 24.91 12.70 -1.42
N TYR A 105 24.03 11.76 -1.11
CA TYR A 105 24.38 10.53 -0.37
C TYR A 105 25.46 9.72 -1.09
N VAL A 106 25.35 9.54 -2.41
CA VAL A 106 26.33 8.80 -3.22
C VAL A 106 27.68 9.50 -3.20
N LEU A 107 27.71 10.81 -3.48
CA LEU A 107 28.96 11.56 -3.48
C LEU A 107 29.61 11.55 -2.09
N ARG A 108 28.84 11.72 -1.01
CA ARG A 108 29.37 11.66 0.36
C ARG A 108 29.94 10.29 0.72
N LYS A 109 29.37 9.21 0.19
CA LYS A 109 29.74 7.84 0.57
C LYS A 109 30.86 7.24 -0.28
N TYR A 110 30.92 7.60 -1.57
CA TYR A 110 31.78 6.92 -2.56
C TYR A 110 32.79 7.85 -3.26
N LYS A 111 32.70 9.18 -3.09
CA LYS A 111 33.72 10.10 -3.58
C LYS A 111 34.85 10.14 -2.54
N ALA A 112 35.97 9.50 -2.86
CA ALA A 112 37.22 9.60 -2.13
C ALA A 112 37.91 10.95 -2.42
#